data_AF-A0A1B1PJ25-F1
#
_entry.id   AF-A0A1B1PJ25-F1
#
_cell.length_a   1.000
_cell.length_b   1.000
_cell.length_c   1.000
_cell.angle_alpha   90.00
_cell.angle_beta   90.00
_cell.angle_gamma   90.00
#
_symmetry.space_group_name_H-M   'P 1'
#
loop_
_entity.id
_entity.type
_entity.pdbx_description
1 polymer ?
#
loop_
_entity_poly.entity_id
_entity_poly.type
_entity_poly.pdbx_seq_one_letter_code
_entity_poly.pdbx_strand_id
1 'polypeptide(L)'
;MPWFKGWSREGKSGVIKGKTLLDAIDGIEPPTRPTDKPLRLPLQDVYKIGGIGTVPVGRVETGFIKAGMVVSFAPSNVTTEVKSVEMHHEQLEQGNPGDNVGFNIKNVSVKDIRRGNVCSDSKNDPAKEAASFNAQVIVLNHP
;
A
#
# COMPACT_ATOMS: atom_id res chain seq x y z
N MET A 1 -36.29 -14.55 15.68
CA MET A 1 -35.93 -14.07 17.04
C MET A 1 -36.78 -12.84 17.39
N PRO A 2 -38.01 -13.00 17.90
CA PRO A 2 -38.95 -11.87 18.12
C PRO A 2 -38.48 -10.83 19.14
N TRP A 3 -37.61 -11.24 20.08
CA TRP A 3 -37.01 -10.38 21.11
C TRP A 3 -35.91 -9.47 20.56
N PHE A 4 -35.22 -9.87 19.49
CA PHE A 4 -34.13 -9.10 18.92
C PHE A 4 -34.67 -8.00 18.00
N LYS A 5 -34.44 -6.73 18.38
CA LYS A 5 -34.92 -5.56 17.62
C LYS A 5 -33.91 -5.01 16.63
N GLY A 6 -32.71 -5.60 16.57
CA GLY A 6 -31.57 -5.07 15.84
C GLY A 6 -30.48 -4.57 16.77
N TRP A 7 -29.36 -4.20 16.18
CA TRP A 7 -28.26 -3.51 16.83
C TRP A 7 -28.26 -2.03 16.43
N SER A 8 -27.58 -1.20 17.23
CA SER A 8 -27.31 0.19 16.93
C SER A 8 -25.91 0.56 17.37
N ARG A 9 -25.23 1.44 16.62
CA ARG A 9 -23.93 2.00 16.99
C ARG A 9 -23.86 3.49 16.65
N GLU A 10 -23.05 4.24 17.38
CA GLU A 10 -22.72 5.62 17.04
C GLU A 10 -21.52 5.62 16.08
N GLY A 11 -21.68 6.26 14.92
CA GLY A 11 -20.62 6.50 13.93
C GLY A 11 -20.39 7.99 13.74
N LYS A 12 -19.34 8.36 12.98
CA LYS A 12 -19.05 9.77 12.68
C LYS A 12 -20.19 10.44 11.90
N SER A 13 -20.93 9.65 11.12
CA SER A 13 -22.07 10.08 10.31
C SER A 13 -23.43 9.94 11.02
N GLY A 14 -23.43 9.62 12.32
CA GLY A 14 -24.63 9.45 13.15
C GLY A 14 -24.89 8.00 13.57
N VAL A 15 -26.12 7.74 14.03
CA VAL A 15 -26.52 6.42 14.54
C VAL A 15 -26.81 5.47 13.38
N ILE A 16 -26.05 4.37 13.30
CA ILE A 16 -26.24 3.30 12.32
C ILE A 16 -26.97 2.14 13.00
N LYS A 17 -27.97 1.56 12.33
CA LYS A 17 -28.77 0.44 12.84
C LYS A 17 -28.82 -0.69 11.82
N GLY A 18 -28.94 -1.91 12.30
CA GLY A 18 -29.12 -3.09 11.45
C GLY A 18 -29.67 -4.27 12.22
N LYS A 19 -29.93 -5.37 11.52
CA LYS A 19 -30.45 -6.63 12.08
C LYS A 19 -29.54 -7.80 11.78
N THR A 20 -28.77 -7.74 10.71
CA THR A 20 -27.90 -8.84 10.30
C THR A 20 -26.44 -8.52 10.58
N LEU A 21 -25.60 -9.56 10.54
CA LEU A 21 -24.15 -9.40 10.53
C LEU A 21 -23.69 -8.68 9.26
N LEU A 22 -24.35 -8.91 8.13
CA LEU A 22 -24.04 -8.22 6.88
C LEU A 22 -24.31 -6.72 7.02
N ASP A 23 -25.44 -6.33 7.61
CA ASP A 23 -25.74 -4.91 7.90
C ASP A 23 -24.65 -4.29 8.77
N ALA A 24 -24.07 -5.06 9.70
CA ALA A 24 -23.02 -4.56 10.58
C ALA A 24 -21.70 -4.34 9.83
N ILE A 25 -21.38 -5.21 8.86
CA ILE A 25 -20.22 -5.09 7.98
C ILE A 25 -20.41 -3.91 7.02
N ASP A 26 -21.55 -3.82 6.35
CA ASP A 26 -21.89 -2.72 5.44
C ASP A 26 -22.01 -1.38 6.18
N GLY A 27 -22.35 -1.44 7.47
CA GLY A 27 -22.39 -0.29 8.34
C GLY A 27 -21.01 0.27 8.69
N ILE A 28 -19.90 -0.39 8.36
CA ILE A 28 -18.53 0.10 8.62
C ILE A 28 -18.26 1.32 7.73
N GLU A 29 -17.91 2.45 8.36
CA GLU A 29 -17.49 3.65 7.65
C GLU A 29 -16.12 3.37 7.00
N PRO A 30 -15.98 3.50 5.67
CA PRO A 30 -14.71 3.25 5.01
C PRO A 30 -13.63 4.21 5.53
N PRO A 31 -12.40 3.73 5.76
CA PRO A 31 -11.30 4.59 6.16
C PRO A 31 -10.94 5.55 5.03
N THR A 32 -10.54 6.77 5.38
CA THR A 32 -10.02 7.74 4.42
C THR A 32 -8.71 7.23 3.83
N ARG A 33 -8.64 7.11 2.50
CA ARG A 33 -7.41 6.71 1.79
C ARG A 33 -6.39 7.86 1.82
N PRO A 34 -5.13 7.62 2.21
CA PRO A 34 -4.11 8.66 2.36
C PRO A 34 -3.45 9.05 1.02
N THR A 35 -4.25 9.49 0.05
CA THR A 35 -3.78 9.81 -1.32
C THR A 35 -2.89 11.05 -1.36
N ASP A 36 -3.12 12.03 -0.48
CA ASP A 36 -2.36 13.29 -0.44
C ASP A 36 -1.02 13.17 0.30
N LYS A 37 -0.73 12.01 0.91
CA LYS A 37 0.54 11.76 1.59
C LYS A 37 1.63 11.36 0.58
N PRO A 38 2.92 11.49 0.94
CA PRO A 38 4.01 10.95 0.14
C PRO A 38 3.85 9.47 -0.20
N LEU A 39 4.35 9.06 -1.38
CA LEU A 39 4.28 7.66 -1.81
C LEU A 39 5.07 6.75 -0.85
N ARG A 40 4.41 5.71 -0.34
CA ARG A 40 5.04 4.56 0.33
C ARG A 40 4.43 3.28 -0.21
N LEU A 41 5.26 2.48 -0.87
CA LEU A 41 4.87 1.20 -1.47
C LEU A 41 5.91 0.14 -1.06
N PRO A 42 5.68 -0.57 0.06
CA PRO A 42 6.52 -1.70 0.47
C PRO A 42 6.45 -2.85 -0.54
N LEU A 43 7.60 -3.34 -0.95
CA LEU A 43 7.70 -4.43 -1.93
C LEU A 43 7.35 -5.76 -1.26
N GLN A 44 6.40 -6.46 -1.85
CA GLN A 44 6.04 -7.83 -1.50
C GLN A 44 6.93 -8.83 -2.24
N ASP A 45 7.14 -8.62 -3.54
CA ASP A 45 7.98 -9.46 -4.38
C ASP A 45 8.62 -8.66 -5.52
N VAL A 46 9.66 -9.21 -6.15
CA VAL A 46 10.33 -8.60 -7.31
C VAL A 46 10.57 -9.68 -8.36
N TYR A 47 10.03 -9.46 -9.57
CA TYR A 47 10.12 -10.40 -10.67
C TYR A 47 11.02 -9.88 -11.79
N LYS A 48 11.65 -10.81 -12.51
CA LYS A 48 12.29 -10.55 -13.81
C LYS A 48 11.39 -11.14 -14.89
N ILE A 49 10.75 -10.30 -15.68
CA ILE A 49 9.87 -10.72 -16.77
C ILE A 49 10.62 -10.53 -18.09
N GLY A 50 10.72 -11.60 -18.89
CA GLY A 50 11.37 -11.56 -20.20
C GLY A 50 10.70 -10.51 -21.11
N GLY A 51 11.50 -9.65 -21.75
CA GLY A 51 11.01 -8.58 -22.63
C GLY A 51 10.49 -7.32 -21.91
N ILE A 52 10.10 -7.41 -20.64
CA ILE A 52 9.60 -6.27 -19.85
C ILE A 52 10.70 -5.68 -18.97
N GLY A 53 11.47 -6.54 -18.29
CA GLY A 53 12.51 -6.15 -17.34
C GLY A 53 12.16 -6.51 -15.90
N THR A 54 12.46 -5.60 -14.98
CA THR A 54 12.25 -5.80 -13.53
C THR A 54 10.89 -5.24 -13.14
N VAL A 55 10.07 -6.07 -12.49
CA VAL A 55 8.71 -5.72 -12.05
C VAL A 55 8.58 -5.98 -10.55
N PRO A 56 8.71 -4.95 -9.70
CA PRO A 56 8.34 -5.04 -8.30
C PRO A 56 6.82 -5.07 -8.14
N VAL A 57 6.36 -5.77 -7.11
CA VAL A 57 4.94 -5.87 -6.74
C VAL A 57 4.79 -5.48 -5.29
N GLY A 58 3.74 -4.73 -4.96
CA GLY A 58 3.41 -4.38 -3.60
C GLY A 58 2.11 -3.61 -3.47
N ARG A 59 1.75 -3.29 -2.23
CA ARG A 59 0.58 -2.47 -1.93
C ARG A 59 1.00 -1.02 -1.80
N VAL A 60 0.24 -0.11 -2.42
CA VAL A 60 0.37 1.32 -2.15
C VAL A 60 -0.23 1.58 -0.76
N GLU A 61 0.59 1.98 0.21
CA GLU A 61 0.09 2.29 1.56
C GLU A 61 -0.31 3.76 1.69
N THR A 62 0.47 4.66 1.07
CA THR A 62 0.22 6.10 1.03
C THR A 62 0.62 6.69 -0.32
N GLY A 63 0.04 7.84 -0.66
CA GLY A 63 0.28 8.50 -1.94
C GLY A 63 -0.28 7.74 -3.13
N PHE A 64 0.28 7.95 -4.31
CA PHE A 64 -0.05 7.21 -5.52
C PHE A 64 1.21 6.93 -6.33
N ILE A 65 1.13 5.96 -7.24
CA ILE A 65 2.19 5.63 -8.19
C ILE A 65 1.64 5.68 -9.61
N LYS A 66 2.37 6.31 -10.54
CA LYS A 66 1.99 6.37 -11.95
C LYS A 66 3.22 6.27 -12.85
N ALA A 67 2.99 5.95 -14.12
CA ALA A 67 4.03 5.99 -15.14
C ALA A 67 4.67 7.38 -15.22
N GLY A 68 5.99 7.41 -15.46
CA GLY A 68 6.81 8.63 -15.53
C GLY A 68 7.28 9.18 -14.18
N MET A 69 6.81 8.64 -13.05
CA MET A 69 7.35 9.01 -11.74
C MET A 69 8.79 8.51 -11.60
N VAL A 70 9.64 9.34 -11.01
CA VAL A 70 10.98 8.94 -10.59
C VAL A 70 10.88 8.49 -9.13
N VAL A 71 11.09 7.21 -8.89
CA VAL A 71 10.95 6.58 -7.57
C VAL A 71 12.30 6.18 -7.00
N SER A 72 12.39 6.15 -5.68
CA SER A 72 13.56 5.67 -4.93
C SER A 72 13.19 4.50 -4.03
N PHE A 73 14.11 3.55 -3.90
CA PHE A 73 13.97 2.36 -3.07
C PHE A 73 14.86 2.44 -1.84
N ALA A 74 14.25 2.40 -0.66
CA ALA A 74 14.97 2.32 0.61
C ALA A 74 15.03 0.86 1.10
N PRO A 75 16.13 0.43 1.75
CA PRO A 75 17.33 1.21 2.07
C PRO A 75 18.41 1.19 0.98
N SER A 76 18.19 0.56 -0.18
CA SER A 76 19.23 0.40 -1.20
C SER A 76 19.63 1.69 -1.92
N ASN A 77 18.86 2.79 -1.74
CA ASN A 77 19.08 4.10 -2.35
C ASN A 77 19.18 4.05 -3.90
N VAL A 78 18.48 3.10 -4.50
CA VAL A 78 18.35 2.98 -5.96
C VAL A 78 17.23 3.91 -6.43
N THR A 79 17.48 4.72 -7.45
CA THR A 79 16.49 5.61 -8.06
C THR A 79 16.28 5.26 -9.53
N THR A 80 15.03 5.23 -9.97
CA THR A 80 14.66 4.90 -11.35
C THR A 80 13.30 5.48 -11.73
N GLU A 81 12.96 5.41 -13.01
CA GLU A 81 11.68 5.86 -13.54
C GLU A 81 10.71 4.68 -13.71
N VAL A 82 9.47 4.87 -13.28
CA VAL A 82 8.36 3.92 -13.48
C VAL A 82 7.87 4.02 -14.92
N LYS A 83 7.77 2.90 -15.63
CA LYS A 83 7.32 2.86 -17.04
C LYS A 83 5.85 2.50 -17.20
N SER A 84 5.35 1.57 -16.41
CA SER A 84 3.95 1.18 -16.38
C SER A 84 3.58 0.77 -14.96
N VAL A 85 2.29 0.85 -14.66
CA VAL A 85 1.67 0.34 -13.44
C VAL A 85 0.51 -0.55 -13.88
N GLU A 86 0.41 -1.74 -13.31
CA GLU A 86 -0.56 -2.76 -13.68
C GLU A 86 -1.18 -3.37 -12.43
N MET A 87 -2.46 -3.71 -12.50
CA MET A 87 -3.19 -4.47 -11.48
C MET A 87 -4.06 -5.50 -12.18
N HIS A 88 -4.00 -6.76 -11.74
CA HIS A 88 -4.79 -7.85 -12.33
C HIS A 88 -4.68 -7.97 -13.87
N HIS A 89 -3.47 -7.75 -14.42
CA HIS A 89 -3.19 -7.75 -15.87
C HIS A 89 -3.82 -6.61 -16.69
N GLU A 90 -4.33 -5.59 -16.02
CA GLU A 90 -4.80 -4.36 -16.65
C GLU A 90 -3.86 -3.20 -16.32
N GLN A 91 -3.56 -2.38 -17.33
CA GLN A 91 -2.75 -1.19 -17.14
C GLN A 91 -3.55 -0.10 -16.44
N LEU A 92 -2.97 0.50 -15.41
CA LEU A 92 -3.56 1.60 -14.68
C LEU A 92 -2.88 2.92 -15.07
N GLU A 93 -3.67 3.99 -15.09
CA GLU A 93 -3.12 5.36 -15.16
C GLU A 93 -2.34 5.69 -13.89
N GLN A 94 -2.88 5.27 -12.72
CA GLN A 94 -2.23 5.37 -11.43
C GLN A 94 -2.71 4.28 -10.46
N GLY A 95 -1.84 3.83 -9.56
CA GLY A 95 -2.19 3.02 -8.39
C GLY A 95 -2.40 3.90 -7.16
N ASN A 96 -3.51 3.70 -6.46
CA ASN A 96 -3.94 4.48 -5.29
C ASN A 96 -3.76 3.68 -3.99
N PRO A 97 -3.85 4.31 -2.80
CA PRO A 97 -3.68 3.60 -1.54
C PRO A 97 -4.65 2.42 -1.43
N GLY A 98 -4.14 1.24 -1.11
CA GLY A 98 -4.86 -0.03 -1.02
C GLY A 98 -4.77 -0.93 -2.26
N ASP A 99 -4.35 -0.39 -3.41
CA ASP A 99 -4.18 -1.19 -4.63
C ASP A 99 -2.92 -2.06 -4.51
N ASN A 100 -3.02 -3.33 -4.94
CA ASN A 100 -1.86 -4.22 -5.07
C ASN A 100 -1.43 -4.17 -6.54
N VAL A 101 -0.31 -3.51 -6.80
CA VAL A 101 0.14 -3.20 -8.15
C VAL A 101 1.49 -3.84 -8.45
N GLY A 102 1.67 -4.27 -9.69
CA GLY A 102 2.98 -4.49 -10.29
C GLY A 102 3.37 -3.25 -11.09
N PHE A 103 4.65 -2.88 -11.10
CA PHE A 103 5.09 -1.72 -11.89
C PHE A 103 6.44 -1.99 -12.56
N ASN A 104 6.59 -1.59 -13.82
CA ASN A 104 7.83 -1.81 -14.56
C ASN A 104 8.83 -0.67 -14.29
N ILE A 105 10.09 -1.03 -14.04
CA ILE A 105 11.21 -0.09 -13.86
C ILE A 105 12.39 -0.45 -14.77
N LYS A 106 13.14 0.56 -15.21
CA LYS A 106 14.33 0.37 -16.06
C LYS A 106 15.62 0.39 -15.25
N ASN A 107 16.66 -0.25 -15.79
CA ASN A 107 18.05 -0.16 -15.33
C ASN A 107 18.28 -0.56 -13.86
N VAL A 108 17.36 -1.33 -13.28
CA VAL A 108 17.48 -1.90 -11.93
C VAL A 108 17.36 -3.41 -12.04
N SER A 109 18.31 -4.13 -11.46
CA SER A 109 18.29 -5.59 -11.41
C SER A 109 17.39 -6.06 -10.27
N VAL A 110 16.80 -7.25 -10.41
CA VAL A 110 16.12 -7.96 -9.31
C VAL A 110 17.02 -8.25 -8.10
N LYS A 111 18.34 -8.09 -8.23
CA LYS A 111 19.30 -8.22 -7.13
C LYS A 111 19.48 -6.93 -6.33
N ASP A 112 19.12 -5.77 -6.90
CA ASP A 112 19.36 -4.45 -6.30
C ASP A 112 18.23 -4.03 -5.35
N ILE A 113 17.07 -4.68 -5.49
CA ILE A 113 15.87 -4.47 -4.69
C ILE A 113 15.27 -5.82 -4.32
N ARG A 114 14.59 -5.89 -3.17
CA ARG A 114 14.00 -7.13 -2.66
C ARG A 114 12.73 -6.86 -1.85
N ARG A 115 12.01 -7.94 -1.53
CA ARG A 115 10.91 -7.92 -0.56
C ARG A 115 11.31 -7.17 0.72
N GLY A 116 10.41 -6.31 1.19
CA GLY A 116 10.61 -5.47 2.38
C GLY A 116 11.29 -4.12 2.09
N ASN A 117 11.87 -3.88 0.90
CA ASN A 117 12.26 -2.53 0.52
C ASN A 117 11.03 -1.64 0.34
N VAL A 118 11.21 -0.33 0.50
CA VAL A 118 10.12 0.65 0.37
C VAL A 118 10.37 1.54 -0.84
N CYS A 119 9.47 1.46 -1.81
CA CYS A 119 9.41 2.38 -2.94
C CYS A 119 8.73 3.69 -2.51
N SER A 120 9.27 4.82 -2.96
CA SER A 120 8.80 6.17 -2.64
C SER A 120 9.05 7.14 -3.79
N ASP A 121 8.34 8.26 -3.85
CA ASP A 121 8.63 9.32 -4.81
C ASP A 121 9.96 10.01 -4.44
N SER A 122 10.90 10.05 -5.39
CA SER A 122 12.20 10.71 -5.20
C SER A 122 12.09 12.21 -4.91
N LYS A 123 10.99 12.86 -5.33
CA LYS A 123 10.80 14.31 -5.24
C LYS A 123 9.92 14.74 -4.08
N ASN A 124 9.26 13.81 -3.40
CA ASN A 124 8.31 14.11 -2.34
C ASN A 124 8.56 13.20 -1.13
N ASP A 125 9.41 13.67 -0.21
CA ASP A 125 9.81 12.95 1.01
C ASP A 125 10.20 11.48 0.74
N PRO A 126 11.33 11.21 0.05
CA PRO A 126 11.76 9.85 -0.24
C PRO A 126 12.05 9.07 1.04
N ALA A 127 11.70 7.77 1.03
CA ALA A 127 11.99 6.85 2.11
C ALA A 127 13.50 6.70 2.31
N LYS A 128 13.93 6.44 3.55
CA LYS A 128 15.34 6.33 3.94
C LYS A 128 15.56 5.12 4.84
N GLU A 129 16.80 4.67 4.90
CA GLU A 129 17.23 3.69 5.89
C GLU A 129 17.08 4.24 7.32
N ALA A 130 16.60 3.41 8.23
CA ALA A 130 16.51 3.74 9.64
C ALA A 130 17.68 3.08 10.39
N ALA A 131 18.56 3.89 10.99
CA ALA A 131 19.64 3.37 11.84
C ALA A 131 19.10 2.82 13.18
N SER A 132 18.11 3.49 13.75
CA SER A 132 17.39 3.10 14.96
C SER A 132 16.05 3.83 15.02
N PHE A 133 15.10 3.30 15.77
CA PHE A 133 13.82 3.98 16.03
C PHE A 133 13.35 3.68 17.45
N ASN A 134 12.63 4.61 18.06
CA ASN A 134 11.95 4.40 19.33
C ASN A 134 10.53 3.90 19.05
N ALA A 135 10.07 2.90 19.80
CA ALA A 135 8.73 2.36 19.66
C ALA A 135 8.10 2.09 21.03
N GLN A 136 6.79 2.24 21.12
CA GLN A 136 6.00 1.75 22.24
C GLN A 136 5.63 0.29 21.95
N VAL A 137 6.01 -0.62 22.85
CA VAL A 137 5.79 -2.07 22.68
C VAL A 137 4.87 -2.57 23.79
N ILE A 138 3.93 -3.45 23.42
CA ILE A 138 3.11 -4.21 24.37
C ILE A 138 3.61 -5.65 24.33
N VAL A 139 4.06 -6.17 25.47
CA VAL A 139 4.52 -7.55 25.60
C VAL A 139 3.31 -8.46 25.75
N LEU A 140 3.17 -9.40 24.82
CA LEU A 140 2.14 -10.43 24.87
C LEU A 140 2.60 -11.60 25.74
N ASN A 141 1.66 -12.44 26.18
CA ASN A 141 2.00 -13.61 26.98
C ASN A 141 2.94 -14.54 26.20
N HIS A 142 4.07 -14.87 26.81
CA HIS A 142 5.14 -15.71 26.28
C HIS A 142 5.78 -16.44 27.48
N PRO A 143 6.28 -17.69 27.32
CA PRO A 143 6.97 -18.41 28.40
C PRO A 143 8.06 -17.59 29.09
#